data_AF-A0A7G2C7A0-F1
#
_entry.id   AF-A0A7G2C7A0-F1
#
_cell.length_a   1.000
_cell.length_b   1.000
_cell.length_c   1.000
_cell.angle_alpha   90.00
_cell.angle_beta   90.00
_cell.angle_gamma   90.00
#
_symmetry.space_group_name_H-M   'P 1'
#
loop_
_entity.id
_entity.type
_entity.pdbx_description
1 polymer ?
#
loop_
_entity_poly.entity_id
_entity_poly.type
_entity_poly.pdbx_seq_one_letter_code
_entity_poly.pdbx_strand_id
1 'polypeptide(L)'
;MFRRACPRAAPHYYPNHAFLSGGERRQQLYSWLPRRLLLVRHGESLANVDREVYSTTPDWRIPLTERGREQAYDCGRRLRQIIGDEQLYVYYSPYQRTRETLEEIRKV
;
A
#
# COMPACT_ATOMS: atom_id res chain seq x y z
N MET A 1 -15.56 -18.01 -10.16
CA MET A 1 -15.06 -18.58 -11.44
C MET A 1 -13.99 -17.63 -12.00
N PHE A 2 -12.75 -17.75 -11.52
CA PHE A 2 -11.64 -16.91 -11.95
C PHE A 2 -11.14 -17.40 -13.32
N ARG A 3 -11.23 -16.58 -14.37
CA ARG A 3 -10.58 -16.85 -15.66
C ARG A 3 -9.37 -15.92 -15.84
N ARG A 4 -8.27 -16.57 -16.24
CA ARG A 4 -6.89 -16.15 -16.57
C ARG A 4 -6.85 -15.03 -17.64
N ALA A 5 -5.81 -14.22 -17.80
CA ALA A 5 -4.41 -14.62 -17.96
C ALA A 5 -3.41 -13.50 -17.64
N CYS A 6 -2.40 -13.83 -16.83
CA CYS A 6 -1.12 -13.13 -16.82
C CYS A 6 -0.37 -13.56 -18.10
N PRO A 7 0.03 -12.64 -19.00
CA PRO A 7 0.84 -12.99 -20.15
C PRO A 7 2.15 -13.59 -19.66
N ARG A 8 2.55 -14.73 -20.25
CA ARG A 8 3.82 -15.41 -19.95
C ARG A 8 4.96 -14.40 -20.01
N ALA A 9 5.68 -14.28 -18.90
CA ALA A 9 6.87 -13.47 -18.76
C ALA A 9 7.90 -13.82 -19.86
N ALA A 10 8.30 -12.81 -20.64
CA ALA A 10 9.55 -12.85 -21.38
C ALA A 10 10.74 -12.83 -20.39
N PRO A 11 11.85 -13.52 -20.68
CA PRO A 11 12.97 -13.63 -19.75
C PRO A 11 13.69 -12.28 -19.63
N HIS A 12 13.82 -11.78 -18.41
CA HIS A 12 14.77 -10.74 -17.98
C HIS A 12 14.98 -9.56 -18.96
N TYR A 13 14.02 -8.63 -18.99
CA TYR A 13 14.29 -7.27 -19.45
C TYR A 13 13.72 -6.28 -18.42
N TYR A 14 14.60 -5.68 -17.63
CA TYR A 14 14.26 -4.53 -16.76
C TYR A 14 14.65 -3.25 -17.52
N PRO A 15 13.73 -2.56 -18.20
CA PRO A 15 14.07 -1.35 -18.94
C PRO A 15 14.08 -0.16 -17.99
N ASN A 16 14.98 -0.14 -17.02
CA ASN A 16 15.21 1.05 -16.20
C ASN A 16 16.24 1.99 -16.83
N HIS A 17 16.37 2.00 -18.17
CA HIS A 17 17.12 3.02 -18.91
C HIS A 17 16.50 3.25 -20.30
N ALA A 18 15.24 3.65 -20.36
CA ALA A 18 14.63 4.13 -21.59
C ALA A 18 14.53 5.67 -21.58
N PHE A 19 15.67 6.34 -21.76
CA PHE A 19 15.65 7.69 -22.33
C PHE A 19 15.26 7.56 -23.81
N LEU A 20 13.96 7.40 -24.08
CA LEU A 20 13.43 7.30 -25.43
C LEU A 20 12.74 8.62 -25.79
N SER A 21 13.43 9.39 -26.64
CA SER A 21 12.87 10.47 -27.45
C SER A 21 11.85 9.87 -28.43
N GLY A 22 10.56 10.05 -28.15
CA GLY A 22 9.48 9.63 -29.05
C GLY A 22 8.17 9.37 -28.31
N GLY A 23 7.20 10.27 -28.45
CA GLY A 23 5.98 10.34 -27.63
C GLY A 23 4.97 9.20 -27.81
N GLU A 24 5.00 8.46 -28.92
CA GLU A 24 3.89 7.55 -29.28
C GLU A 24 4.09 6.11 -28.81
N ARG A 25 5.34 5.62 -28.71
CA ARG A 25 5.63 4.25 -28.22
C ARG A 25 5.53 4.09 -26.69
N ARG A 26 5.36 5.19 -25.94
CA ARG A 26 5.23 5.19 -24.47
C ARG A 26 3.90 4.61 -23.97
N GLN A 27 2.82 4.70 -24.75
CA GLN A 27 1.48 4.43 -24.20
C GLN A 27 1.10 2.94 -24.18
N GLN A 28 1.62 2.13 -25.10
CA GLN A 28 1.21 0.72 -25.21
C GLN A 28 1.93 -0.24 -24.25
N LEU A 29 3.17 0.05 -23.82
CA LEU A 29 3.97 -0.83 -22.98
C LEU A 29 3.71 -0.67 -21.46
N TYR A 30 2.87 0.27 -21.05
CA TYR A 30 2.66 0.56 -19.62
C TYR A 30 1.19 0.52 -19.21
N SER A 31 0.30 -0.01 -20.06
CA SER A 31 -1.13 -0.14 -19.75
C SER A 31 -1.41 -1.08 -18.57
N TRP A 32 -0.48 -1.98 -18.24
CA TRP A 32 -0.58 -2.90 -17.10
C TRP A 32 0.11 -2.38 -15.82
N LEU A 33 0.87 -1.28 -15.88
CA LEU A 33 1.52 -0.73 -14.69
C LEU A 33 0.55 0.20 -13.95
N PRO A 34 0.59 0.20 -12.61
CA PRO A 34 -0.22 1.13 -11.84
C PRO A 34 0.20 2.57 -12.16
N ARG A 35 -0.79 3.47 -12.29
CA ARG A 35 -0.55 4.89 -12.54
C ARG A 35 0.28 5.55 -11.44
N ARG A 36 0.12 5.08 -10.20
CA ARG A 36 0.74 5.64 -9.00
C ARG A 36 1.03 4.52 -8.01
N LEU A 37 2.13 4.65 -7.27
CA LEU A 37 2.42 3.82 -6.10
C LEU A 37 2.32 4.71 -4.85
N LEU A 38 1.35 4.40 -3.98
CA LEU A 38 1.16 5.10 -2.72
C LEU A 38 1.72 4.23 -1.60
N LEU A 39 2.67 4.77 -0.84
CA LEU A 39 3.27 4.10 0.32
C LEU A 39 2.72 4.70 1.59
N VAL A 40 2.08 3.87 2.41
CA VAL A 40 1.49 4.28 3.68
C VAL A 40 2.16 3.51 4.80
N ARG A 41 2.75 4.25 5.76
CA ARG A 41 3.24 3.66 7.00
C ARG A 41 2.06 3.41 7.94
N HIS A 42 2.12 2.32 8.72
CA HIS A 42 1.12 2.08 9.76
C HIS A 42 1.03 3.25 10.76
N GLY A 43 -0.13 3.42 11.39
CA GLY A 43 -0.33 4.39 12.46
C GLY A 43 0.53 4.09 13.70
N GLU A 44 0.55 5.01 14.66
CA GLU A 44 1.24 4.83 15.94
C GLU A 44 0.79 3.52 16.63
N SER A 45 1.76 2.67 16.99
CA SER A 45 1.52 1.42 17.72
C SER A 45 1.91 1.53 19.19
N LEU A 46 1.44 0.60 20.02
CA LEU A 46 1.85 0.54 21.43
C LEU A 46 3.38 0.48 21.57
N ALA A 47 4.07 -0.28 20.71
CA ALA A 47 5.54 -0.34 20.69
C ALA A 47 6.25 0.96 20.25
N ASN A 48 5.53 1.86 19.57
CA ASN A 48 6.08 3.19 19.25
C ASN A 48 6.06 4.11 20.47
N VAL A 49 5.08 3.92 21.36
CA VAL A 49 4.96 4.68 22.61
C VAL A 49 5.82 4.07 23.71
N ASP A 50 5.76 2.75 23.88
CA ASP A 50 6.47 2.01 24.91
C ASP A 50 7.10 0.74 24.32
N ARG A 51 8.44 0.70 24.33
CA ARG A 51 9.20 -0.44 23.82
C ARG A 51 9.10 -1.66 24.74
N GLU A 52 8.76 -1.50 26.01
CA GLU A 52 8.63 -2.62 26.94
C GLU A 52 7.50 -3.58 26.55
N VAL A 53 6.57 -3.14 25.68
CA VAL A 53 5.52 -3.98 25.08
C VAL A 53 6.09 -5.24 24.41
N TYR A 54 7.32 -5.18 23.88
CA TYR A 54 7.98 -6.34 23.28
C TYR A 54 8.23 -7.50 24.27
N SER A 55 8.26 -7.22 25.57
CA SER A 55 8.45 -8.26 26.60
C SER A 55 7.18 -9.08 26.85
N THR A 56 5.99 -8.52 26.54
CA THR A 56 4.70 -9.14 26.83
C THR A 56 3.93 -9.53 25.57
N THR A 57 4.18 -8.84 24.45
CA THR A 57 3.45 -9.00 23.19
C THR A 57 4.41 -9.23 22.03
N PRO A 58 4.25 -10.32 21.24
CA PRO A 58 5.09 -10.54 20.07
C PRO A 58 4.84 -9.47 19.00
N ASP A 59 5.89 -9.04 18.27
CA ASP A 59 5.84 -7.85 17.37
C ASP A 59 4.65 -7.87 16.39
N TRP A 60 4.34 -9.04 15.82
CA TRP A 60 3.27 -9.19 14.84
C TRP A 60 1.86 -8.96 15.41
N ARG A 61 1.69 -9.06 16.74
CA ARG A 61 0.43 -8.79 17.46
C ARG A 61 0.33 -7.39 18.04
N ILE A 62 1.38 -6.57 17.94
CA ILE A 62 1.35 -5.24 18.56
C ILE A 62 0.31 -4.37 17.85
N PRO A 63 -0.74 -3.91 18.55
CA PRO A 63 -1.81 -3.12 17.97
C PRO A 63 -1.44 -1.64 17.86
N LEU A 64 -2.29 -0.89 17.15
CA LEU A 64 -2.31 0.56 17.15
C LEU A 64 -2.75 1.11 18.52
N THR A 65 -2.26 2.31 18.84
CA THR A 65 -2.87 3.17 19.86
C THR A 65 -4.19 3.76 19.33
N GLU A 66 -5.01 4.33 20.21
CA GLU A 66 -6.21 5.07 19.78
C GLU A 66 -5.85 6.22 18.83
N ARG A 67 -4.79 6.96 19.18
CA ARG A 67 -4.20 7.99 18.31
C ARG A 67 -3.75 7.43 16.97
N GLY A 68 -3.16 6.23 16.94
CA GLY A 68 -2.79 5.54 15.72
C GLY A 68 -3.99 5.21 14.82
N ARG A 69 -5.15 4.92 15.41
CA ARG A 69 -6.40 4.72 14.67
C ARG A 69 -6.93 6.02 14.07
N GLU A 70 -6.93 7.11 14.83
CA GLU A 70 -7.30 8.44 14.35
C GLU A 70 -6.39 8.88 13.18
N GLN A 71 -5.08 8.67 13.31
CA GLN A 71 -4.11 8.94 12.23
C GLN A 71 -4.45 8.16 10.95
N ALA A 72 -4.81 6.89 11.08
CA ALA A 72 -5.16 6.03 9.94
C ALA A 72 -6.48 6.47 9.30
N TYR A 73 -7.49 6.84 10.10
CA TYR A 73 -8.74 7.39 9.61
C TYR A 73 -8.53 8.68 8.81
N ASP A 74 -7.76 9.64 9.35
CA ASP A 74 -7.43 10.88 8.66
C ASP A 74 -6.60 10.65 7.39
N CYS A 75 -5.69 9.67 7.42
CA CYS A 75 -4.96 9.23 6.24
C CYS A 75 -5.93 8.77 5.14
N GLY A 76 -6.92 7.95 5.49
CA GLY A 76 -7.96 7.49 4.57
C GLY A 76 -8.73 8.65 3.92
N ARG A 77 -9.13 9.66 4.70
CA ARG A 77 -9.81 10.86 4.17
C ARG A 77 -8.96 11.58 3.12
N ARG A 78 -7.66 11.73 3.37
CA ARG A 78 -6.72 12.37 2.43
C ARG A 78 -6.49 11.50 1.19
N LEU A 79 -6.36 10.19 1.37
CA LEU A 79 -6.22 9.25 0.26
C LEU A 79 -7.42 9.29 -0.68
N ARG A 80 -8.64 9.39 -0.15
CA ARG A 80 -9.85 9.50 -0.97
C ARG A 80 -9.85 10.74 -1.88
N GLN A 81 -9.29 11.86 -1.41
CA GLN A 81 -9.13 13.06 -2.22
C GLN A 81 -8.09 12.91 -3.34
N ILE A 82 -7.06 12.08 -3.12
CA ILE A 82 -5.99 11.81 -4.10
C ILE A 82 -6.42 10.78 -5.15
N ILE A 83 -7.13 9.74 -4.71
CA ILE A 83 -7.51 8.58 -5.51
C ILE A 83 -8.80 8.84 -6.31
N GLY A 84 -9.77 9.55 -5.72
CA GLY A 84 -11.09 9.69 -6.33
C GLY A 84 -11.73 8.32 -6.57
N ASP A 85 -12.16 8.07 -7.82
CA ASP A 85 -12.85 6.84 -8.24
C ASP A 85 -11.94 5.82 -8.94
N GLU A 86 -10.62 5.95 -8.79
CA GLU A 86 -9.68 5.00 -9.40
C GLU A 86 -9.74 3.61 -8.75
N GLN A 87 -9.49 2.58 -9.55
CA GLN A 87 -9.33 1.23 -9.02
C GLN A 87 -8.01 1.08 -8.25
N LEU A 88 -8.11 0.44 -7.08
CA LEU A 88 -6.99 0.26 -6.16
C LEU A 88 -6.60 -1.21 -6.06
N TYR A 89 -5.30 -1.44 -6.08
CA TYR A 89 -4.69 -2.67 -5.56
C TYR A 89 -4.02 -2.33 -4.23
N VAL A 90 -4.42 -3.02 -3.17
CA VAL A 90 -3.91 -2.79 -1.83
C VAL A 90 -3.07 -3.97 -1.38
N TYR A 91 -1.81 -3.69 -1.03
CA TYR A 91 -0.89 -4.65 -0.43
C TYR A 91 -0.51 -4.16 0.95
N TYR A 92 -0.48 -5.07 1.92
CA TYR A 92 -0.17 -4.72 3.30
C TYR A 92 0.55 -5.87 4.00
N SER A 93 1.38 -5.52 4.98
CA SER A 93 2.08 -6.48 5.85
C SER A 93 1.08 -7.22 6.76
N PRO A 94 1.31 -8.50 7.10
CA PRO A 94 0.37 -9.28 7.92
C PRO A 94 0.29 -8.83 9.40
N TYR A 95 1.10 -7.87 9.81
CA TYR A 95 1.21 -7.39 11.19
C TYR A 95 -0.07 -6.66 11.62
N GLN A 96 -0.47 -6.84 12.88
CA GLN A 96 -1.72 -6.30 13.42
C GLN A 96 -1.85 -4.78 13.22
N ARG A 97 -0.82 -4.00 13.60
CA ARG A 97 -0.77 -2.54 13.35
C ARG A 97 -1.07 -2.13 11.89
N THR A 98 -0.62 -2.92 10.91
CA THR A 98 -0.87 -2.62 9.48
C THR A 98 -2.30 -2.96 9.08
N ARG A 99 -2.83 -4.07 9.61
CA ARG A 99 -4.22 -4.49 9.37
C ARG A 99 -5.21 -3.49 9.95
N GLU A 100 -4.98 -3.08 11.19
CA GLU A 100 -5.79 -2.06 11.85
C GLU A 100 -5.70 -0.71 11.13
N THR A 101 -4.50 -0.32 10.67
CA THR A 101 -4.34 0.90 9.85
C THR A 101 -5.22 0.83 8.60
N LEU A 102 -5.22 -0.31 7.89
CA LEU A 102 -6.04 -0.50 6.70
C LEU A 102 -7.55 -0.50 7.04
N GLU A 103 -7.95 -1.11 8.14
CA GLU A 103 -9.34 -1.13 8.61
C GLU A 103 -9.86 0.28 8.85
N GLU A 104 -9.09 1.13 9.54
CA GLU A 104 -9.44 2.53 9.78
C GLU A 104 -9.46 3.36 8.49
N ILE A 105 -8.47 3.18 7.60
CA ILE A 105 -8.45 3.84 6.28
C ILE A 105 -9.72 3.51 5.46
N ARG A 106 -10.28 2.31 5.61
CA ARG A 106 -11.46 1.87 4.84
C ARG A 106 -12.78 2.41 5.38
N LYS A 107 -12.80 3.06 6.54
CA LYS A 107 -14.03 3.62 7.14
C LYS A 107 -14.49 4.93 6.48
N VAL A 108 -13.68 5.52 5.58
CA VAL A 108 -13.92 6.84 4.97
C VAL A 108 -14.53 6.80 3.56
#